data_AF-A0A5S9QSY1-F1
#
_entry.id   AF-A0A5S9QSY1-F1
#
_cell.length_a   1.000
_cell.length_b   1.000
_cell.length_c   1.000
_cell.angle_alpha   90.00
_cell.angle_beta   90.00
_cell.angle_gamma   90.00
#
_symmetry.space_group_name_H-M   'P 1'
#
loop_
_entity.id
_entity.type
_entity.pdbx_description
1 polymer ?
#
loop_
_entity_poly.entity_id
_entity_poly.type
_entity_poly.pdbx_seq_one_letter_code
_entity_poly.pdbx_strand_id
1 'polypeptide(L)'
;MSDSSARQRLDTPRVSRSLTPRVDAEAVGRVSERFARFLGTGRYLAIQTVAVIVWILLNIGAFAWQWDPYPFILLNLAFSTQAAYAAPLILLAQNRQENRDRVSLEEDRRRAEQTKADTEYLARELAALRLAVGEVATRDYLRRELEEVRDLIATLRPPVGDGAEEPSKHDTDRPSKKNG
;
A
#
# COMPACT_ATOMS: atom_id res chain seq x y z
N MET A 1 -37.77 -46.34 -8.06
CA MET A 1 -37.82 -45.35 -9.15
C MET A 1 -38.80 -44.29 -8.68
N SER A 2 -38.34 -43.25 -7.98
CA SER A 2 -37.90 -41.97 -8.57
C SER A 2 -39.09 -41.35 -9.34
N ASP A 3 -39.61 -40.15 -9.04
CA ASP A 3 -38.82 -38.94 -8.87
C ASP A 3 -39.69 -37.72 -8.46
N SER A 4 -39.07 -36.84 -7.66
CA SER A 4 -39.18 -35.37 -7.70
C SER A 4 -40.53 -34.63 -7.89
N SER A 5 -41.18 -34.26 -6.77
CA SER A 5 -42.00 -33.03 -6.74
C SER A 5 -41.86 -32.18 -5.47
N ALA A 6 -40.85 -32.46 -4.62
CA ALA A 6 -40.60 -31.72 -3.38
C ALA A 6 -39.38 -30.78 -3.46
N ARG A 7 -38.96 -30.38 -4.66
CA ARG A 7 -37.99 -29.28 -4.85
C ARG A 7 -38.74 -27.98 -5.10
N GLN A 8 -39.65 -27.66 -4.17
CA GLN A 8 -40.23 -26.34 -4.08
C GLN A 8 -39.10 -25.37 -3.80
N ARG A 9 -38.76 -24.61 -4.85
CA ARG A 9 -37.68 -23.64 -4.92
C ARG A 9 -37.79 -22.67 -3.74
N LEU A 10 -37.00 -22.93 -2.71
CA LEU A 10 -36.78 -22.09 -1.54
C LEU A 10 -35.60 -21.11 -1.73
N ASP A 11 -35.09 -21.01 -2.95
CA ASP A 11 -33.80 -20.37 -3.24
C ASP A 11 -33.93 -19.03 -3.96
N THR A 12 -35.07 -18.36 -3.82
CA THR A 12 -35.24 -16.99 -4.31
C THR A 12 -35.36 -16.07 -3.12
N PRO A 13 -34.28 -15.38 -2.71
CA PRO A 13 -34.43 -14.32 -1.72
C PRO A 13 -35.42 -13.31 -2.29
N ARG A 14 -36.57 -13.16 -1.61
CA ARG A 14 -37.51 -12.08 -1.89
C ARG A 14 -36.74 -10.79 -1.71
N VAL A 15 -36.39 -10.16 -2.82
CA VAL A 15 -35.83 -8.81 -2.84
C VAL A 15 -36.92 -7.90 -2.29
N SER A 16 -36.88 -7.66 -0.99
CA SER A 16 -37.66 -6.60 -0.37
C SER A 16 -37.28 -5.33 -1.11
N ARG A 17 -38.26 -4.74 -1.80
CA ARG A 17 -38.09 -3.50 -2.53
C ARG A 17 -37.85 -2.42 -1.47
N SER A 18 -36.59 -2.29 -1.07
CA SER A 18 -36.13 -1.28 -0.13
C SER A 18 -36.43 0.08 -0.75
N LEU A 19 -37.45 0.75 -0.23
CA LEU A 19 -37.74 2.16 -0.48
C LEU A 19 -36.70 2.99 0.28
N THR A 20 -35.41 2.77 0.00
CA THR A 20 -34.42 3.75 0.42
C THR A 20 -34.65 4.99 -0.44
N PRO A 21 -34.89 6.16 0.17
CA PRO A 21 -34.82 7.39 -0.59
C PRO A 21 -33.42 7.43 -1.20
N ARG A 22 -33.33 7.37 -2.53
CA ARG A 22 -32.07 7.57 -3.26
C ARG A 22 -31.70 9.03 -3.10
N VAL A 23 -31.12 9.34 -1.95
CA VAL A 23 -30.44 10.61 -1.75
C VAL A 23 -29.26 10.58 -2.71
N ASP A 24 -29.30 11.47 -3.69
CA ASP A 24 -28.37 11.48 -4.81
C ASP A 24 -26.95 11.74 -4.29
N ALA A 25 -26.14 10.69 -4.23
CA ALA A 25 -24.85 10.70 -3.52
C ALA A 25 -23.88 11.75 -4.09
N GLU A 26 -23.99 12.04 -5.39
CA GLU A 26 -23.23 13.10 -6.06
C GLU A 26 -23.66 14.50 -5.65
N ALA A 27 -24.97 14.75 -5.49
CA ALA A 27 -25.47 16.05 -5.07
C ALA A 27 -25.00 16.37 -3.64
N VAL A 28 -25.08 15.39 -2.74
CA VAL A 28 -24.62 15.54 -1.35
C VAL A 28 -23.09 15.62 -1.27
N GLY A 29 -22.36 14.92 -2.14
CA GLY A 29 -20.90 15.02 -2.28
C GLY A 29 -20.45 16.46 -2.58
N ARG A 30 -21.03 17.07 -3.63
CA ARG A 30 -20.71 18.46 -4.03
C ARG A 30 -21.06 19.47 -2.94
N VAL A 31 -22.20 19.31 -2.29
CA VAL A 31 -22.63 20.16 -1.17
C VAL A 31 -21.65 20.06 -0.01
N SER A 32 -21.21 18.85 0.31
CA SER A 32 -20.26 18.60 1.41
C SER A 32 -18.88 19.18 1.15
N GLU A 33 -18.38 19.10 -0.07
CA GLU A 33 -17.10 19.70 -0.43
C GLU A 33 -17.13 21.24 -0.33
N ARG A 34 -18.29 21.84 -0.62
CA ARG A 34 -18.50 23.28 -0.40
C ARG A 34 -18.57 23.63 1.09
N PHE A 35 -19.28 22.83 1.88
CA PHE A 35 -19.34 22.99 3.34
C PHE A 35 -17.98 22.78 4.02
N ALA A 36 -17.20 21.78 3.60
CA ALA A 36 -15.87 21.51 4.13
C ALA A 36 -14.91 22.69 3.87
N ARG A 37 -14.91 23.25 2.66
CA ARG A 37 -14.12 24.45 2.33
C ARG A 37 -14.59 25.68 3.11
N PHE A 38 -15.89 25.80 3.35
CA PHE A 38 -16.49 26.91 4.08
C PHE A 38 -16.22 26.87 5.59
N LEU A 39 -16.24 25.69 6.21
CA LEU A 39 -15.98 25.50 7.64
C LEU A 39 -14.47 25.45 7.96
N GLY A 40 -13.64 24.93 7.05
CA GLY A 40 -12.19 24.81 7.26
C GLY A 40 -11.42 26.12 7.10
N THR A 41 -11.97 27.07 6.35
CA THR A 41 -11.42 28.43 6.25
C THR A 41 -12.13 29.26 7.31
N GLY A 42 -11.45 29.74 8.37
CA GLY A 42 -12.05 30.46 9.52
C GLY A 42 -12.96 31.68 9.22
N ARG A 43 -13.21 31.96 7.95
CA ARG A 43 -14.22 32.85 7.37
C ARG A 43 -15.64 32.61 7.88
N TYR A 44 -16.06 31.36 8.16
CA TYR A 44 -17.38 31.12 8.76
C TYR A 44 -17.50 31.78 10.15
N LEU A 45 -16.51 31.56 11.01
CA LEU A 45 -16.44 32.18 12.34
C LEU A 45 -16.43 33.71 12.23
N ALA A 46 -15.64 34.26 11.31
CA ALA A 46 -15.58 35.71 11.10
C ALA A 46 -16.95 36.30 10.69
N ILE A 47 -17.65 35.67 9.74
CA ILE A 47 -19.00 36.12 9.32
C ILE A 47 -19.99 36.01 10.48
N GLN A 48 -19.96 34.90 11.25
CA GLN A 48 -20.84 34.69 12.38
C GLN A 48 -20.62 35.72 13.49
N THR A 49 -19.37 36.05 13.82
CA THR A 49 -19.03 37.10 14.79
C THR A 49 -19.51 38.47 14.32
N VAL A 50 -19.29 38.83 13.05
CA VAL A 50 -19.79 40.09 12.50
C VAL A 50 -21.31 40.17 12.55
N ALA A 51 -22.01 39.08 12.23
CA ALA A 51 -23.48 39.03 12.32
C ALA A 51 -23.99 39.27 13.75
N VAL A 52 -23.35 38.67 14.76
CA VAL A 52 -23.68 38.92 16.18
C VAL A 52 -23.43 40.37 16.57
N ILE A 53 -22.29 40.94 16.19
CA ILE A 53 -21.97 42.35 16.48
C ILE A 53 -23.00 43.28 15.84
N VAL A 54 -23.33 43.07 14.57
CA VAL A 54 -24.34 43.87 13.86
C VAL A 54 -25.71 43.75 14.52
N TRP A 55 -26.10 42.55 14.96
CA TRP A 55 -27.37 42.34 15.67
C TRP A 55 -27.43 43.14 16.96
N ILE A 56 -26.37 43.08 17.78
CA ILE A 56 -26.27 43.84 19.03
C ILE A 56 -26.31 45.35 18.75
N LEU A 57 -25.56 45.84 17.74
CA LEU A 57 -25.53 47.25 17.38
C LEU A 57 -26.88 47.76 16.86
N LEU A 58 -27.58 46.99 16.03
CA LEU A 58 -28.93 47.30 15.56
C LEU A 58 -29.92 47.36 16.74
N ASN A 59 -29.78 46.45 17.71
CA ASN A 59 -30.66 46.41 18.87
C ASN A 59 -30.46 47.61 19.81
N ILE A 60 -29.20 48.00 20.06
CA ILE A 60 -28.85 49.17 20.87
C ILE A 60 -29.24 50.48 20.15
N GLY A 61 -29.07 50.52 18.82
CA GLY A 61 -29.41 51.68 18.00
C GLY A 61 -30.91 51.88 17.74
N ALA A 62 -31.73 50.84 17.88
CA ALA A 62 -33.19 50.90 17.77
C ALA A 62 -33.81 51.52 19.03
N PHE A 63 -33.59 52.82 19.20
CA PHE A 63 -33.86 53.63 20.40
C PHE A 63 -35.35 53.75 20.81
N ALA A 64 -36.29 53.16 20.05
CA ALA A 64 -37.73 53.30 20.29
C ALA A 64 -38.53 51.98 20.40
N TRP A 65 -37.98 50.84 19.98
CA TRP A 65 -38.74 49.58 19.93
C TRP A 65 -38.09 48.37 20.62
N GLN A 66 -36.85 48.51 21.12
CA GLN A 66 -36.05 47.47 21.83
C GLN A 66 -36.51 46.05 21.50
N TRP A 67 -36.36 45.62 20.24
CA TRP A 67 -36.95 44.37 19.74
C TRP A 67 -36.37 43.11 20.41
N ASP A 68 -35.23 43.23 21.09
CA ASP A 68 -34.59 42.14 21.84
C ASP A 68 -33.80 42.73 23.04
N PRO A 69 -34.48 43.19 24.11
CA PRO A 69 -33.83 43.81 25.27
C PRO A 69 -32.85 42.84 25.95
N TYR A 70 -31.82 43.36 26.62
CA TYR A 70 -30.90 42.56 27.41
C TYR A 70 -31.70 41.65 28.37
N PRO A 71 -31.57 40.30 28.32
CA PRO A 71 -30.41 39.49 27.88
C PRO A 71 -30.43 38.89 26.45
N PHE A 72 -31.08 39.51 25.46
CA PHE A 72 -31.14 39.05 24.05
C PHE A 72 -31.77 37.65 23.87
N ILE A 73 -33.05 37.51 24.22
CA ILE A 73 -33.76 36.23 24.20
C ILE A 73 -33.89 35.66 22.78
N LEU A 74 -34.06 36.50 21.77
CA LEU A 74 -34.23 36.05 20.37
C LEU A 74 -32.91 35.55 19.81
N LEU A 75 -31.81 36.24 20.08
CA LEU A 75 -30.48 35.79 19.71
C LEU A 75 -30.15 34.45 20.37
N ASN A 76 -30.47 34.31 21.66
CA ASN A 76 -30.24 33.06 22.38
C ASN A 76 -31.10 31.90 21.83
N LEU A 77 -32.36 32.16 21.48
CA LEU A 77 -33.24 31.17 20.86
C LEU A 77 -32.72 30.73 19.48
N ALA A 78 -32.21 31.68 18.68
CA ALA A 78 -31.61 31.39 17.39
C ALA A 78 -30.37 30.49 17.53
N PHE A 79 -29.45 30.82 18.46
CA PHE A 79 -28.28 29.98 18.75
C PHE A 79 -28.66 28.60 19.27
N SER A 80 -29.68 28.51 20.13
CA SER A 80 -30.18 27.24 20.67
C SER A 80 -30.72 26.35 19.55
N THR A 81 -31.49 26.94 18.63
CA THR A 81 -32.04 26.22 17.46
C THR A 81 -30.92 25.84 16.48
N GLN A 82 -29.95 26.73 16.26
CA GLN A 82 -28.79 26.47 15.41
C GLN A 82 -27.98 25.28 15.92
N ALA A 83 -27.70 25.22 17.23
CA ALA A 83 -27.01 24.10 17.85
C ALA A 83 -27.82 22.80 17.76
N ALA A 84 -29.14 22.87 17.99
CA ALA A 84 -30.03 21.72 17.91
C ALA A 84 -30.07 21.09 16.51
N TYR A 85 -30.03 21.90 15.44
CA TYR A 85 -30.00 21.40 14.06
C TYR A 85 -28.58 21.02 13.58
N ALA A 86 -27.53 21.57 14.20
CA ALA A 86 -26.15 21.20 13.88
C ALA A 86 -25.86 19.73 14.22
N ALA A 87 -26.33 19.24 15.37
CA ALA A 87 -26.09 17.86 15.80
C ALA A 87 -26.50 16.78 14.77
N PRO A 88 -27.74 16.74 14.23
CA PRO A 88 -28.13 15.75 13.23
C PRO A 88 -27.39 15.92 11.90
N LEU A 89 -27.09 17.16 11.48
CA LEU A 89 -26.29 17.41 10.28
C LEU A 89 -24.86 16.88 10.41
N ILE A 90 -24.24 17.09 11.57
CA ILE A 90 -22.90 16.59 11.89
C ILE A 90 -22.93 15.05 11.91
N LEU A 91 -23.94 14.43 12.51
CA LEU A 91 -24.09 12.97 12.53
C LEU A 91 -24.24 12.37 11.13
N LEU A 92 -24.96 13.04 10.23
CA LEU A 92 -25.07 12.62 8.82
C LEU A 92 -23.73 12.77 8.08
N ALA A 93 -23.01 13.86 8.33
CA ALA A 93 -21.68 14.07 7.75
C ALA A 93 -20.67 13.03 8.27
N GLN A 94 -20.72 12.71 9.55
CA GLN A 94 -19.85 11.73 10.22
C GLN A 94 -20.12 10.30 9.72
N ASN A 95 -21.38 9.84 9.69
CA ASN A 95 -21.72 8.50 9.19
C ASN A 95 -21.20 8.26 7.77
N ARG A 96 -21.21 9.28 6.92
CA ARG A 96 -20.68 9.14 5.57
C ARG A 96 -19.15 9.12 5.55
N GLN A 97 -18.51 9.95 6.36
CA GLN A 97 -17.05 9.95 6.48
C GLN A 97 -16.58 8.58 6.96
N GLU A 98 -17.22 8.03 8.00
CA GLU A 98 -16.91 6.71 8.55
C GLU A 98 -17.12 5.58 7.53
N ASN A 99 -18.20 5.63 6.73
CA ASN A 99 -18.40 4.68 5.64
C ASN A 99 -17.30 4.75 4.57
N ARG A 100 -16.86 5.95 4.19
CA ARG A 100 -15.77 6.13 3.21
C ARG A 100 -14.45 5.63 3.78
N ASP A 101 -14.15 5.97 5.02
CA ASP A 101 -12.94 5.56 5.71
C ASP A 101 -12.90 4.04 5.87
N ARG A 102 -14.05 3.42 6.18
CA ARG A 102 -14.18 1.95 6.24
C ARG A 102 -13.88 1.29 4.90
N VAL A 103 -14.46 1.78 3.79
CA VAL A 103 -14.19 1.22 2.45
C VAL A 103 -12.72 1.36 2.09
N SER A 104 -12.11 2.53 2.36
CA SER A 104 -10.68 2.75 2.12
C SER A 104 -9.82 1.76 2.92
N LEU A 105 -10.14 1.53 4.19
CA LEU A 105 -9.42 0.58 5.04
C LEU A 105 -9.58 -0.87 4.58
N GLU A 106 -10.77 -1.25 4.10
CA GLU A 106 -11.01 -2.58 3.54
C GLU A 106 -10.22 -2.81 2.25
N GLU A 107 -10.14 -1.80 1.37
CA GLU A 107 -9.31 -1.86 0.15
C GLU A 107 -7.82 -1.95 0.48
N ASP A 108 -7.33 -1.15 1.42
CA ASP A 108 -5.92 -1.18 1.83
C ASP A 108 -5.53 -2.52 2.45
N ARG A 109 -6.42 -3.12 3.26
CA ARG A 109 -6.22 -4.49 3.78
C ARG A 109 -6.12 -5.52 2.66
N ARG A 110 -7.03 -5.48 1.68
CA ARG A 110 -6.98 -6.40 0.52
C ARG A 110 -5.70 -6.23 -0.29
N ARG A 111 -5.27 -4.99 -0.53
CA ARG A 111 -4.01 -4.70 -1.23
C ARG A 111 -2.80 -5.23 -0.46
N ALA A 112 -2.78 -5.07 0.86
CA ALA A 112 -1.72 -5.59 1.72
C ALA A 112 -1.65 -7.13 1.70
N GLU A 113 -2.81 -7.80 1.74
CA GLU A 113 -2.89 -9.26 1.59
C GLU A 113 -2.36 -9.74 0.23
N GLN A 114 -2.75 -9.07 -0.86
CA GLN A 114 -2.26 -9.37 -2.21
C GLN A 114 -0.75 -9.17 -2.32
N THR A 115 -0.25 -8.02 -1.86
CA THR A 115 1.19 -7.72 -1.89
C THR A 115 1.99 -8.72 -1.07
N LYS A 116 1.46 -9.16 0.08
CA LYS A 116 2.07 -10.22 0.87
C LYS A 116 2.12 -11.54 0.11
N ALA A 117 1.02 -11.95 -0.51
CA ALA A 117 0.96 -13.18 -1.31
C ALA A 117 1.92 -13.15 -2.50
N ASP A 118 1.98 -12.03 -3.22
CA ASP A 118 2.91 -11.83 -4.35
C ASP A 118 4.37 -11.89 -3.88
N THR A 119 4.67 -11.29 -2.71
CA THR A 119 6.02 -11.34 -2.13
C THR A 119 6.39 -12.76 -1.72
N GLU A 120 5.47 -13.51 -1.11
CA GLU A 120 5.69 -14.92 -0.77
C GLU A 120 5.88 -15.79 -2.02
N TYR A 121 5.12 -15.53 -3.08
CA TYR A 121 5.27 -16.20 -4.36
C TYR A 121 6.64 -15.92 -4.98
N LEU A 122 7.03 -14.65 -5.10
CA LEU A 122 8.34 -14.25 -5.61
C LEU A 122 9.49 -14.81 -4.78
N ALA A 123 9.36 -14.86 -3.46
CA ALA A 123 10.36 -15.45 -2.57
C ALA A 123 10.53 -16.96 -2.81
N ARG A 124 9.43 -17.70 -3.00
CA ARG A 124 9.46 -19.14 -3.34
C ARG A 124 10.08 -19.37 -4.71
N GLU A 125 9.69 -18.57 -5.69
CA GLU A 125 10.22 -18.67 -7.06
C GLU A 125 11.72 -18.35 -7.09
N LEU A 126 12.15 -17.32 -6.35
CA LEU A 126 13.56 -16.97 -6.21
C LEU A 126 14.35 -18.09 -5.51
N ALA A 127 13.78 -18.73 -4.49
CA ALA A 127 14.40 -19.87 -3.82
C ALA A 127 14.54 -21.07 -4.76
N ALA A 128 13.50 -21.39 -5.54
CA ALA A 128 13.53 -22.45 -6.54
C ALA A 128 14.55 -22.15 -7.65
N LEU A 129 14.56 -20.93 -8.17
CA LEU A 129 15.55 -20.47 -9.15
C LEU A 129 16.97 -20.55 -8.59
N ARG A 130 17.19 -20.15 -7.33
CA ARG A 130 18.49 -20.25 -6.68
C ARG A 130 18.97 -21.70 -6.56
N LEU A 131 18.09 -22.65 -6.25
CA LEU A 131 18.42 -24.07 -6.20
C LEU A 131 18.77 -24.60 -7.59
N ALA A 132 17.95 -24.29 -8.60
CA ALA A 132 18.20 -24.69 -9.99
C ALA A 132 19.52 -24.13 -10.53
N VAL A 133 19.82 -22.85 -10.28
CA VAL A 133 21.11 -22.24 -10.66
C VAL A 133 22.27 -22.81 -9.84
N GLY A 134 22.05 -23.10 -8.55
CA GLY A 134 23.05 -23.74 -7.68
C GLY A 134 23.44 -25.15 -8.16
N GLU A 135 22.49 -25.92 -8.70
CA GLU A 135 22.75 -27.22 -9.30
C GLU A 135 23.50 -27.09 -10.65
N VAL A 136 23.13 -26.14 -11.52
CA VAL A 136 23.74 -25.98 -12.86
C VAL A 136 25.12 -25.31 -12.81
N ALA A 137 25.40 -24.51 -11.79
CA ALA A 137 26.69 -23.84 -11.59
C ALA A 137 27.54 -24.52 -10.51
N THR A 138 27.43 -25.84 -10.33
CA THR A 138 28.33 -26.51 -9.39
C THR A 138 29.76 -26.45 -9.92
N ARG A 139 30.69 -26.12 -9.02
CA ARG A 139 32.14 -26.07 -9.25
C ARG A 139 32.66 -27.28 -10.05
N ASP A 140 32.05 -28.45 -9.90
CA ASP A 140 32.43 -29.68 -10.59
C ASP A 140 32.01 -29.73 -12.06
N TYR A 141 30.96 -29.02 -12.48
CA TYR A 141 30.63 -28.84 -13.89
C TYR A 141 31.61 -27.87 -14.54
N LEU A 142 31.82 -26.70 -13.93
CA LEU A 142 32.83 -25.73 -14.38
C LEU A 142 34.25 -26.33 -14.42
N ARG A 143 34.60 -27.19 -13.46
CA ARG A 143 35.89 -27.88 -13.42
C ARG A 143 36.00 -28.96 -14.49
N ARG A 144 34.92 -29.70 -14.78
CA ARG A 144 34.86 -30.64 -15.90
C ARG A 144 35.02 -29.94 -17.24
N GLU A 145 34.29 -28.84 -17.48
CA GLU A 145 34.42 -28.15 -18.77
C GLU A 145 35.80 -27.48 -18.92
N LEU A 146 36.39 -27.00 -17.82
CA LEU A 146 37.77 -26.51 -17.84
C LEU A 146 38.80 -27.62 -18.11
N GLU A 147 38.62 -28.81 -17.54
CA GLU A 147 39.48 -29.97 -17.81
C GLU A 147 39.33 -30.48 -19.25
N GLU A 148 38.09 -30.55 -19.76
CA GLU A 148 37.81 -30.94 -21.14
C GLU A 148 38.45 -29.95 -22.12
N VAL A 149 38.27 -28.65 -21.92
CA VAL A 149 38.92 -27.61 -22.75
C VAL A 149 40.44 -27.69 -22.65
N ARG A 150 41.01 -27.95 -21.46
CA ARG A 150 42.46 -28.12 -21.28
C ARG A 150 43.00 -29.28 -22.09
N ASP A 151 42.34 -30.44 -22.04
CA ASP A 151 42.79 -31.64 -22.73
C ASP A 151 42.59 -31.52 -24.25
N LEU A 152 41.56 -30.83 -24.71
CA LEU A 152 41.34 -30.50 -26.12
C LEU A 152 42.48 -29.60 -26.65
N ILE A 153 42.90 -28.59 -25.88
CA ILE A 153 44.07 -27.76 -26.20
C ILE A 153 45.37 -28.58 -26.19
N ALA A 154 45.55 -29.48 -25.21
CA ALA A 154 46.74 -30.34 -25.12
C ALA A 154 46.85 -31.30 -26.31
N THR A 155 45.72 -31.82 -26.78
CA THR A 155 45.66 -32.71 -27.96
C THR A 155 45.98 -31.98 -29.26
N LEU A 156 45.64 -30.69 -29.34
CA LEU A 156 45.97 -29.82 -30.48
C LEU A 156 47.38 -29.22 -30.41
N ARG A 157 48.10 -29.38 -29.29
CA ARG A 157 49.50 -28.96 -29.15
C ARG A 157 50.42 -30.09 -29.59
N PRO A 158 51.16 -29.98 -30.71
CA PRO A 158 52.11 -31.00 -31.13
C PRO A 158 53.30 -31.07 -30.14
N PRO A 159 53.97 -32.23 -30.00
CA PRO A 159 55.17 -32.35 -29.17
C PRO A 159 56.27 -31.51 -29.80
N VAL A 160 56.49 -30.31 -29.27
CA VAL A 160 57.74 -29.57 -29.50
C VAL A 160 58.79 -30.29 -28.67
N GLY A 161 59.66 -30.99 -29.38
CA GLY A 161 60.65 -31.90 -28.81
C GLY A 161 61.63 -31.19 -27.88
N ASP A 162 62.10 -31.98 -26.91
CA ASP A 162 63.40 -31.75 -26.30
C ASP A 162 64.10 -33.10 -26.27
N GLY A 163 65.19 -33.19 -27.03
CA GLY A 163 65.99 -34.39 -27.18
C GLY A 163 67.42 -34.02 -27.55
N ALA A 164 68.34 -34.85 -27.04
CA ALA A 164 69.81 -34.90 -27.20
C ALA A 164 70.58 -34.17 -26.08
N GLU A 165 71.57 -34.75 -25.38
CA GLU A 165 72.57 -35.76 -25.78
C GLU A 165 73.09 -36.62 -24.58
N GLU A 166 73.32 -37.92 -24.83
CA GLU A 166 74.26 -38.82 -24.10
C GLU A 166 75.70 -38.68 -24.72
N PRO A 167 76.77 -39.40 -24.30
CA PRO A 167 77.29 -39.81 -22.97
C PRO A 167 78.81 -39.51 -22.82
N SER A 168 79.41 -39.56 -21.62
CA SER A 168 80.87 -39.82 -21.50
C SER A 168 81.30 -40.31 -20.11
N LYS A 169 81.95 -41.47 -20.09
CA LYS A 169 82.71 -42.00 -18.96
C LYS A 169 84.06 -41.28 -18.88
N HIS A 170 84.44 -40.75 -17.71
CA HIS A 170 85.85 -40.66 -17.36
C HIS A 170 86.04 -40.87 -15.85
N ASP A 171 86.70 -41.97 -15.56
CA ASP A 171 87.35 -42.38 -14.33
C ASP A 171 88.54 -41.45 -13.99
N THR A 172 88.66 -40.95 -12.75
CA THR A 172 89.95 -40.86 -12.03
C THR A 172 89.78 -40.30 -10.61
N ASP A 173 90.17 -41.12 -9.64
CA ASP A 173 90.89 -40.82 -8.38
C ASP A 173 90.67 -39.50 -7.61
N ARG A 174 90.01 -39.63 -6.44
CA ARG A 174 90.52 -39.40 -5.05
C ARG A 174 91.51 -38.24 -4.73
N PRO A 175 91.63 -37.80 -3.45
CA PRO A 175 90.73 -37.00 -2.60
C PRO A 175 91.46 -35.77 -1.97
N SER A 176 90.89 -35.21 -0.88
CA SER A 176 91.47 -34.26 0.10
C SER A 176 91.03 -32.82 -0.17
N LYS A 177 90.52 -32.05 0.80
CA LYS A 177 91.03 -31.92 2.17
C LYS A 177 89.97 -31.25 3.06
N LYS A 178 89.83 -31.83 4.25
CA LYS A 178 89.30 -31.24 5.49
C LYS A 178 90.01 -29.91 5.77
N ASN A 179 89.29 -28.94 6.34
CA ASN A 179 89.71 -27.86 7.26
C ASN A 179 88.50 -26.90 7.35
N GLY A 180 88.04 -26.41 8.49
CA GLY A 180 88.45 -26.48 9.88
C GLY A 180 87.42 -25.69 10.67
#